data_AF-R7ZEX0-F1
#
_entry.id   AF-R7ZEX0-F1
#
_cell.length_a   1.000
_cell.length_b   1.000
_cell.length_c   1.000
_cell.angle_alpha   90.00
_cell.angle_beta   90.00
_cell.angle_gamma   90.00
#
_symmetry.space_group_name_H-M   'P 1'
#
loop_
_entity.id
_entity.type
_entity.pdbx_description
1 polymer ?
#
loop_
_entity_poly.entity_id
_entity_poly.type
_entity_poly.pdbx_seq_one_letter_code
_entity_poly.pdbx_strand_id
1 'polypeptide(L)'
;MDEVQKIEIYLAYTQDGPKQLAEIQEKQDIDNFLEILNTSEENLSFHSNTTNGDPINYEVVLYTGERIAYQYGVQFDGTTYYWHPWETAIIAENISQFISKTP
;
A
#
# COMPACT_ATOMS: atom_id res chain seq x y z
N MET A 1 4.06 -11.09 9.53
CA MET A 1 2.92 -10.15 9.59
C MET A 1 1.65 -10.93 9.97
N ASP A 2 1.77 -11.95 10.80
CA ASP A 2 0.82 -13.08 10.76
C ASP A 2 -0.40 -12.88 11.66
N GLU A 3 -0.47 -11.70 12.28
CA GLU A 3 -1.50 -11.31 13.24
C GLU A 3 -2.31 -10.09 12.78
N VAL A 4 -2.16 -9.62 11.54
CA VAL A 4 -2.95 -8.48 11.03
C VAL A 4 -4.44 -8.85 11.01
N GLN A 5 -5.24 -8.03 11.68
CA GLN A 5 -6.69 -8.18 11.83
C GLN A 5 -7.48 -7.16 11.01
N LYS A 6 -6.85 -6.03 10.68
CA LYS A 6 -7.46 -4.96 9.87
C LYS A 6 -6.38 -4.23 9.10
N ILE A 7 -6.71 -3.84 7.87
CA ILE A 7 -5.89 -2.96 7.04
C ILE A 7 -6.72 -1.73 6.70
N GLU A 8 -6.15 -0.55 6.89
CA GLU A 8 -6.71 0.71 6.40
C GLU A 8 -5.78 1.30 5.36
N ILE A 9 -6.36 1.83 4.28
CA ILE A 9 -5.62 2.43 3.18
C ILE A 9 -6.09 3.88 3.05
N TYR A 10 -5.15 4.81 3.04
CA TYR A 10 -5.40 6.24 2.92
C TYR A 10 -4.69 6.81 1.70
N LEU A 11 -5.29 7.83 1.09
CA LEU A 11 -4.61 8.76 0.20
C LEU A 11 -3.92 9.83 1.06
N ALA A 12 -2.59 9.90 1.01
CA ALA A 12 -1.78 10.62 1.99
C ALA A 12 -1.89 12.15 1.88
N TYR A 13 -1.80 12.68 0.65
CA TYR A 13 -1.68 14.12 0.40
C TYR A 13 -2.95 14.68 -0.25
N THR A 14 -3.97 14.98 0.57
CA THR A 14 -5.16 15.71 0.12
C THR A 14 -5.29 17.06 0.84
N GLN A 15 -6.14 17.95 0.31
CA GLN A 15 -6.34 19.29 0.89
C GLN A 15 -6.86 19.26 2.33
N ASP A 16 -7.63 18.23 2.68
CA ASP A 16 -8.28 18.08 4.00
C ASP A 16 -7.54 17.10 4.92
N GLY A 17 -6.32 16.67 4.55
CA GLY A 17 -5.55 15.64 5.26
C GLY A 17 -5.68 14.23 4.63
N PRO A 18 -5.15 13.17 5.26
CA PRO A 18 -5.25 11.82 4.72
C PRO A 18 -6.71 11.37 4.55
N LYS A 19 -7.06 10.90 3.34
CA LYS A 19 -8.42 10.43 3.03
C LYS A 19 -8.45 8.91 3.02
N GLN A 20 -9.25 8.29 3.89
CA GLN A 20 -9.44 6.84 3.86
C GLN A 20 -10.10 6.41 2.54
N LEU A 21 -9.48 5.46 1.86
CA LEU A 21 -9.95 4.86 0.61
C LEU A 21 -10.61 3.51 0.85
N ALA A 22 -10.01 2.70 1.73
CA ALA A 22 -10.47 1.34 1.98
C ALA A 22 -10.24 0.91 3.43
N GLU A 23 -11.04 -0.05 3.85
CA GLU A 23 -10.87 -0.83 5.07
C GLU A 23 -11.06 -2.31 4.73
N ILE A 24 -10.13 -3.15 5.16
CA ILE A 24 -10.12 -4.59 4.90
C ILE A 24 -10.13 -5.30 6.26
N GLN A 25 -11.18 -6.08 6.50
CA GLN A 25 -11.35 -6.89 7.72
C GLN A 25 -11.55 -8.37 7.42
N GLU A 26 -11.84 -8.73 6.17
CA GLU A 26 -12.03 -10.11 5.76
C GLU A 26 -10.67 -10.82 5.69
N LYS A 27 -10.57 -12.01 6.31
CA LYS A 27 -9.28 -12.68 6.55
C LYS A 27 -8.59 -13.10 5.25
N GLN A 28 -9.34 -13.61 4.28
CA GLN A 28 -8.81 -13.98 2.97
C GLN A 28 -8.31 -12.74 2.22
N ASP A 29 -9.02 -11.61 2.26
CA ASP A 29 -8.57 -10.36 1.65
C ASP A 29 -7.32 -9.80 2.33
N ILE A 30 -7.24 -9.89 3.67
CA ILE A 30 -6.03 -9.52 4.43
C ILE A 30 -4.85 -10.39 4.00
N ASP A 31 -5.04 -11.71 3.95
CA ASP A 31 -3.97 -12.65 3.58
C ASP A 31 -3.47 -12.39 2.16
N ASN A 32 -4.39 -12.18 1.21
CA ASN A 32 -4.04 -11.84 -0.16
C ASN A 32 -3.26 -10.52 -0.26
N PHE A 33 -3.67 -9.49 0.50
CA PHE A 33 -2.98 -8.21 0.51
C PHE A 33 -1.55 -8.36 1.06
N LEU A 34 -1.39 -9.07 2.17
CA LEU A 34 -0.07 -9.31 2.77
C LEU A 34 0.82 -10.18 1.89
N GLU A 35 0.24 -11.18 1.21
CA GLU A 35 0.97 -12.00 0.25
C GLU A 35 1.57 -11.13 -0.85
N ILE A 36 0.78 -10.23 -1.45
CA ILE A 36 1.25 -9.30 -2.49
C ILE A 36 2.43 -8.45 -2.01
N LEU A 37 2.36 -7.93 -0.77
CA LEU A 37 3.46 -7.18 -0.17
C LEU A 37 4.70 -8.06 0.07
N ASN A 38 4.52 -9.27 0.61
CA ASN A 38 5.62 -10.19 0.90
C ASN A 38 6.30 -10.73 -0.36
N THR A 39 5.58 -10.81 -1.48
CA THR A 39 6.12 -11.21 -2.78
C THR A 39 6.60 -10.02 -3.62
N SER A 40 6.67 -8.82 -3.05
CA SER A 40 7.24 -7.66 -3.76
C SER A 40 8.70 -7.90 -4.12
N GLU A 41 9.09 -7.41 -5.30
CA GLU A 41 10.43 -7.66 -5.85
C GLU A 41 11.33 -6.44 -5.59
N GLU A 42 12.41 -6.64 -4.82
CA GLU A 42 13.42 -5.62 -4.63
C GLU A 42 14.07 -5.23 -5.96
N ASN A 43 14.08 -3.93 -6.25
CA ASN A 43 14.70 -3.42 -7.47
C ASN A 43 15.44 -2.11 -7.19
N LEU A 44 16.73 -2.24 -6.87
CA LEU A 44 17.62 -1.11 -6.57
C LEU A 44 17.87 -0.19 -7.77
N SER A 45 17.59 -0.65 -8.99
CA SER A 45 17.72 0.15 -10.22
C SER A 45 16.40 0.76 -10.65
N PHE A 46 15.33 0.59 -9.87
CA PHE A 46 14.04 1.15 -10.18
C PHE A 46 14.07 2.67 -10.01
N HIS A 47 13.65 3.36 -11.07
CA HIS A 47 13.40 4.79 -11.07
C HIS A 47 11.92 5.00 -11.35
N SER A 48 11.22 5.68 -10.44
CA SER A 48 9.81 5.98 -10.61
C SER A 48 9.57 6.85 -11.85
N ASN A 49 8.48 6.58 -12.55
CA ASN A 49 8.09 7.35 -13.73
C ASN A 49 7.39 8.65 -13.34
N THR A 50 8.10 9.76 -13.33
CA THR A 50 7.54 11.08 -13.00
C THR A 50 7.11 11.90 -14.23
N THR A 51 7.04 11.27 -15.42
CA THR A 51 6.70 11.96 -16.68
C THR A 51 5.33 12.66 -16.61
N ASN A 52 4.38 12.08 -15.87
CA ASN A 52 3.01 12.59 -15.73
C ASN A 52 2.78 13.35 -14.41
N GLY A 53 3.85 13.72 -13.70
CA GLY A 53 3.81 14.38 -12.40
C GLY A 53 4.30 13.50 -11.27
N ASP A 54 4.07 13.96 -10.04
CA ASP A 54 4.50 13.24 -8.84
C ASP A 54 3.67 11.96 -8.62
N PRO A 55 4.27 10.89 -8.06
CA PRO A 55 3.54 9.67 -7.72
C PRO A 55 2.38 9.93 -6.75
N ILE A 56 1.30 9.17 -6.90
CA ILE A 56 0.23 9.14 -5.92
C ILE A 56 0.74 8.41 -4.69
N ASN A 57 0.60 9.04 -3.52
CA ASN A 57 1.08 8.48 -2.25
C ASN A 57 -0.10 7.95 -1.44
N TYR A 58 0.03 6.70 -1.02
CA TYR A 58 -0.89 6.00 -0.15
C TYR A 58 -0.22 5.67 1.18
N GLU A 59 -1.00 5.69 2.26
CA GLU A 59 -0.58 5.14 3.55
C GLU A 59 -1.37 3.87 3.81
N VAL A 60 -0.66 2.81 4.18
CA VAL A 60 -1.24 1.52 4.55
C VAL A 60 -0.98 1.30 6.03
N VAL A 61 -2.04 1.12 6.81
CA VAL A 61 -1.99 0.88 8.25
C VAL A 61 -2.42 -0.54 8.55
N LEU A 62 -1.53 -1.35 9.12
CA LEU A 62 -1.75 -2.74 9.50
C LEU A 62 -1.98 -2.82 11.02
N TYR A 63 -3.18 -3.22 11.42
CA TYR A 63 -3.56 -3.39 12.82
C TYR A 63 -3.44 -4.86 13.22
N THR A 64 -2.65 -5.17 14.24
CA THR A 64 -2.46 -6.56 14.74
C THR A 64 -3.37 -6.93 15.93
N GLY A 65 -4.20 -6.00 16.39
CA GLY A 65 -4.96 -6.15 17.64
C GLY A 65 -4.14 -5.80 18.89
N GLU A 66 -2.84 -5.55 18.74
CA GLU A 66 -2.01 -4.95 19.78
C GLU A 66 -2.22 -3.43 19.88
N ARG A 67 -1.60 -2.79 20.88
CA ARG A 67 -1.69 -1.32 21.07
C ARG A 67 -0.97 -0.52 19.98
N ILE A 68 -0.18 -1.16 19.13
CA ILE A 68 0.63 -0.53 18.10
C ILE A 68 0.19 -1.07 16.74
N ALA A 69 0.04 -0.18 15.76
CA ALA A 69 -0.19 -0.51 14.36
C ALA A 69 1.06 -0.18 13.54
N TYR A 70 1.25 -0.88 12.42
CA TYR A 70 2.35 -0.62 11.50
C TYR A 70 1.87 0.26 10.35
N GLN A 71 2.62 1.30 10.02
CA GLN A 71 2.30 2.20 8.91
C GLN A 71 3.38 2.09 7.83
N TYR A 72 2.95 1.92 6.58
CA TYR A 72 3.82 1.83 5.41
C TYR A 72 3.36 2.82 4.34
N GLY A 73 4.32 3.42 3.64
CA GLY A 73 4.06 4.24 2.45
C GLY A 73 4.08 3.39 1.19
N VAL A 74 3.04 3.50 0.36
CA VAL A 74 2.95 2.89 -0.97
C VAL A 74 2.80 4.00 -1.99
N GLN A 75 3.51 3.92 -3.12
CA GLN A 75 3.45 4.89 -4.20
C GLN A 75 2.95 4.26 -5.50
N PHE A 76 2.27 5.06 -6.32
CA PHE A 76 1.92 4.71 -7.69
C PHE A 76 2.37 5.82 -8.64
N ASP A 77 3.30 5.51 -9.54
CA ASP A 77 3.86 6.47 -10.51
C ASP A 77 3.04 6.61 -11.80
N GLY A 78 1.82 6.06 -11.81
CA GLY A 78 0.97 5.99 -12.99
C GLY A 78 1.12 4.71 -13.81
N THR A 79 2.14 3.88 -13.52
CA THR A 79 2.34 2.56 -14.15
C THR A 79 2.62 1.46 -13.12
N THR A 80 3.40 1.76 -12.08
CA THR A 80 3.97 0.78 -11.15
C THR A 80 3.62 1.15 -9.72
N TYR A 81 3.14 0.17 -8.96
CA TYR A 81 3.06 0.28 -7.50
C TYR A 81 4.40 -0.10 -6.90
N TYR A 82 4.89 0.68 -5.95
CA TYR A 82 6.13 0.39 -5.24
C TYR A 82 6.07 0.91 -3.80
N TRP A 83 6.97 0.40 -2.97
CA TRP A 83 7.10 0.80 -1.57
C TRP A 83 8.55 0.63 -1.11
N HIS A 84 8.81 1.02 0.14
CA HIS A 84 10.13 0.99 0.75
C HIS A 84 10.09 0.24 2.10
N PRO A 85 9.94 -1.10 2.10
CA PRO A 85 10.02 -1.89 3.33
C PRO A 85 11.42 -1.82 3.97
N TRP A 86 12.46 -1.78 3.13
CA TRP A 86 13.85 -1.50 3.48
C TRP A 86 14.50 -0.73 2.34
N GLU A 87 14.52 -1.35 1.17
CA GLU A 87 14.89 -0.80 -0.13
C GLU A 87 13.64 -0.67 -1.01
N THR A 88 13.77 -0.03 -2.18
CA THR A 88 12.65 0.04 -3.14
C THR A 88 12.25 -1.34 -3.63
N ALA A 89 10.99 -1.69 -3.41
CA ALA A 89 10.39 -2.93 -3.89
C ALA A 89 9.17 -2.65 -4.76
N ILE A 90 9.05 -3.39 -5.86
CA ILE A 90 7.93 -3.31 -6.80
C ILE A 90 6.82 -4.22 -6.31
N ILE A 91 5.62 -3.68 -6.23
CA ILE A 91 4.41 -4.39 -5.83
C ILE A 91 3.67 -4.84 -7.08
N ALA A 92 3.13 -6.06 -7.06
CA ALA A 92 2.32 -6.57 -8.14
C ALA A 92 1.07 -5.69 -8.39
N GLU A 93 0.71 -5.50 -9.66
CA GLU A 93 -0.39 -4.61 -10.10
C GLU A 93 -1.75 -4.98 -9.48
N ASN A 94 -1.94 -6.25 -9.13
CA ASN A 94 -3.17 -6.73 -8.47
C ASN A 94 -3.40 -6.11 -7.09
N ILE A 95 -2.46 -5.37 -6.50
CA ILE A 95 -2.71 -4.56 -5.29
C ILE A 95 -3.77 -3.48 -5.51
N SER A 96 -3.93 -3.02 -6.75
CA SER A 96 -4.93 -2.03 -7.15
C SER A 96 -6.35 -2.41 -6.71
N GLN A 97 -6.71 -3.69 -6.73
CA GLN A 97 -8.04 -4.16 -6.31
C GLN A 97 -8.40 -3.80 -4.86
N PHE A 98 -7.40 -3.52 -4.02
CA PHE A 98 -7.56 -3.10 -2.63
C PHE A 98 -7.49 -1.57 -2.47
N ILE A 99 -6.60 -0.91 -3.23
CA ILE A 99 -6.35 0.53 -3.12
C ILE A 99 -7.40 1.36 -3.88
N SER A 100 -7.80 0.91 -5.07
CA SER A 100 -8.69 1.64 -5.98
C SER A 100 -10.14 1.14 -5.94
N LYS A 101 -10.57 0.52 -4.84
CA LYS A 101 -12.01 0.38 -4.55
C LYS A 101 -12.61 1.76 -4.22
N THR A 102 -12.69 2.60 -5.23
CA THR A 102 -13.66 3.70 -5.24
C THR A 102 -15.05 3.10 -5.51
N PRO A 103 -16.10 3.51 -4.77
CA PRO A 103 -17.47 3.08 -5.02
C PRO A 103 -17.97 3.44 -6.42
#